data_AF-A0A2N5YST1-F1
#
_entry.id   AF-A0A2N5YST1-F1
#
_cell.length_a   1.000
_cell.length_b   1.000
_cell.length_c   1.000
_cell.angle_alpha   90.00
_cell.angle_beta   90.00
_cell.angle_gamma   90.00
#
_symmetry.space_group_name_H-M   'P 1'
#
loop_
_entity.id
_entity.type
_entity.pdbx_description
1 polymer ?
#
loop_
_entity_poly.entity_id
_entity_poly.type
_entity_poly.pdbx_seq_one_letter_code
_entity_poly.pdbx_strand_id
1 'polypeptide(L)'
;MKKTVLLFIIMGISVFVLSQTITNTGAKVIIDNGTTVKFTNLHNSQSGGYFYYDTDLDVPGNWTNVSPATFDQGANGSVTLNGTSQQTITSGGSSFQNLTINNTTANDSEIMLGDDLEIETQMTLTDGIINTNSNTVIFQSSATSNSGNAGSFVHGEMEKTGATQFTFPSGDVISRDLDGDSSDEDYVIWSPMKSNPSASTTVSVEYFFNDSGMPDWWEHGGNMDATLHHVSNREYWLVSSTEDFTNVTLYWNDNDHTVGNICEHSFCDGTPGNFVPSDLSVAYWNGSMWVDAAYNSGSSSLLHDAGYITSNTTVPFGAKSQTFITYGSKDNQNPLPV
;
A
#
# COMPACT_ATOMS: atom_id res chain seq x y z
N MET A 1 -8.50 -74.63 -17.66
CA MET A 1 -8.18 -73.20 -17.79
C MET A 1 -9.17 -72.40 -16.95
N LYS A 2 -8.77 -71.94 -15.76
CA LYS A 2 -9.58 -71.02 -14.94
C LYS A 2 -9.15 -69.60 -15.28
N LYS A 3 -10.06 -68.77 -15.78
CA LYS A 3 -9.80 -67.34 -16.02
C LYS A 3 -9.99 -66.61 -14.69
N THR A 4 -8.91 -66.05 -14.16
CA THR A 4 -8.95 -65.13 -13.02
C THR A 4 -9.38 -63.76 -13.53
N VAL A 5 -10.52 -63.26 -13.05
CA VAL A 5 -10.96 -61.89 -13.27
C VAL A 5 -10.30 -61.01 -12.22
N LEU A 6 -9.46 -60.07 -12.65
CA LEU A 6 -8.89 -59.03 -11.80
C LEU A 6 -9.93 -57.91 -11.68
N LEU A 7 -10.52 -57.76 -10.50
CA LEU A 7 -11.45 -56.70 -10.17
C LEU A 7 -10.64 -55.47 -9.72
N PHE A 8 -10.65 -54.39 -10.50
CA PHE A 8 -10.14 -53.09 -10.05
C PHE A 8 -11.20 -52.43 -9.17
N ILE A 9 -10.98 -52.43 -7.85
CA ILE A 9 -11.69 -51.54 -6.94
C ILE A 9 -10.93 -50.21 -6.96
N ILE A 10 -11.47 -49.21 -7.66
CA ILE A 10 -11.04 -47.82 -7.48
C ILE A 10 -11.61 -47.37 -6.14
N MET A 11 -10.80 -47.50 -5.09
CA MET A 11 -11.07 -46.92 -3.79
C MET A 11 -10.83 -45.41 -3.93
N GLY A 12 -11.90 -44.62 -3.87
CA GLY A 12 -11.80 -43.16 -3.85
C GLY A 12 -11.05 -42.73 -2.59
N ILE A 13 -9.75 -42.43 -2.74
CA ILE A 13 -8.97 -41.77 -1.70
C ILE A 13 -9.35 -40.29 -1.79
N SER A 14 -10.28 -39.85 -0.95
CA SER A 14 -10.35 -38.43 -0.60
C SER A 14 -9.14 -38.12 0.27
N VAL A 15 -8.02 -37.73 -0.35
CA VAL A 15 -6.91 -37.15 0.39
C VAL A 15 -7.39 -35.78 0.84
N PHE A 16 -7.85 -35.68 2.09
CA PHE A 16 -7.75 -34.42 2.81
C PHE A 16 -6.24 -34.17 2.93
N VAL A 17 -5.70 -33.32 2.06
CA VAL A 17 -4.32 -32.85 2.22
C VAL A 17 -4.35 -31.98 3.47
N LEU A 18 -3.92 -32.54 4.60
CA LEU A 18 -3.63 -31.74 5.79
C LEU A 18 -2.65 -30.64 5.35
N SER A 19 -2.93 -29.39 5.72
CA SER A 19 -2.03 -28.25 5.52
C SER A 19 -0.59 -28.67 5.84
N GLN A 20 0.28 -28.69 4.83
CA GLN A 20 1.67 -29.13 5.01
C GLN A 20 2.50 -27.92 5.47
N THR A 21 3.08 -27.96 6.66
CA THR A 21 4.00 -26.92 7.12
C THR A 21 5.44 -27.38 6.92
N ILE A 22 6.28 -26.55 6.31
CA ILE A 22 7.73 -26.73 6.37
C ILE A 22 8.19 -26.16 7.71
N THR A 23 8.69 -27.03 8.60
CA THR A 23 9.29 -26.63 9.86
C THR A 23 10.79 -26.89 9.80
N ASN A 24 11.58 -25.82 9.64
CA ASN A 24 13.03 -25.86 9.66
C ASN A 24 13.56 -25.29 10.97
N THR A 25 14.17 -26.13 11.81
CA THR A 25 14.72 -25.76 13.11
C THR A 25 16.24 -25.96 13.10
N GLY A 26 16.98 -24.95 12.66
CA GLY A 26 18.44 -24.97 12.69
C GLY A 26 19.13 -25.77 11.58
N ALA A 27 18.42 -26.14 10.49
CA ALA A 27 19.00 -26.85 9.36
C ALA A 27 18.99 -26.02 8.07
N LYS A 28 19.61 -26.55 7.01
CA LYS A 28 19.56 -25.96 5.66
C LYS A 28 18.52 -26.67 4.81
N VAL A 29 17.59 -25.92 4.26
CA VAL A 29 16.63 -26.34 3.23
C VAL A 29 16.96 -25.58 1.96
N ILE A 30 17.15 -26.30 0.86
CA ILE A 30 17.51 -25.74 -0.45
C ILE A 30 16.50 -26.26 -1.47
N ILE A 31 15.82 -25.34 -2.15
CA ILE A 31 14.89 -25.61 -3.23
C ILE A 31 15.50 -25.03 -4.51
N ASP A 32 16.15 -25.89 -5.29
CA ASP A 32 16.81 -25.51 -6.53
C ASP A 32 15.79 -25.14 -7.63
N ASN A 33 16.24 -24.38 -8.62
CA ASN A 33 15.43 -24.04 -9.80
C ASN A 33 14.84 -25.27 -10.49
N GLY A 34 13.58 -25.15 -10.89
CA GLY A 34 12.79 -26.22 -11.50
C GLY A 34 12.21 -27.21 -10.50
N THR A 35 12.44 -27.04 -9.19
CA THR A 35 11.85 -27.88 -8.16
C THR A 35 10.43 -27.40 -7.84
N THR A 36 9.44 -28.28 -7.96
CA THR A 36 8.09 -27.99 -7.43
C THR A 36 8.00 -28.45 -5.98
N VAL A 37 7.71 -27.51 -5.07
CA VAL A 37 7.41 -27.80 -3.66
C VAL A 37 6.01 -27.28 -3.34
N LYS A 38 5.23 -28.05 -2.59
CA LYS A 38 3.91 -27.65 -2.12
C LYS A 38 3.87 -27.69 -0.61
N PHE A 39 3.61 -26.54 -0.01
CA PHE A 39 3.39 -26.38 1.42
C PHE A 39 2.40 -25.25 1.64
N THR A 40 1.86 -25.19 2.84
CA THR A 40 0.91 -24.17 3.28
C THR A 40 1.62 -23.10 4.09
N ASN A 41 2.41 -23.49 5.09
CA ASN A 41 3.13 -22.54 5.94
C ASN A 41 4.64 -22.81 5.91
N LEU A 42 5.43 -21.75 6.02
CA LEU A 42 6.85 -21.82 6.34
C LEU A 42 7.07 -21.41 7.80
N HIS A 43 7.77 -22.25 8.56
CA HIS A 43 8.34 -21.89 9.85
C HIS A 43 9.84 -22.20 9.87
N ASN A 44 10.66 -21.18 9.67
CA ASN A 44 12.12 -21.25 9.70
C ASN A 44 12.64 -20.58 10.97
N SER A 45 13.41 -21.29 11.78
CA SER A 45 13.87 -20.77 13.07
C SER A 45 15.18 -21.38 13.55
N GLN A 46 15.72 -20.79 14.63
CA GLN A 46 16.96 -21.17 15.30
C GLN A 46 18.24 -20.91 14.50
N SER A 47 19.37 -20.87 15.23
CA SER A 47 20.69 -20.74 14.63
C SER A 47 20.98 -21.88 13.66
N GLY A 48 21.45 -21.52 12.46
CA GLY A 48 21.71 -22.48 11.37
C GLY A 48 20.50 -22.75 10.48
N GLY A 49 19.31 -22.24 10.84
CA GLY A 49 18.12 -22.25 10.01
C GLY A 49 18.33 -21.41 8.75
N TYR A 50 18.38 -22.06 7.60
CA TYR A 50 18.54 -21.43 6.30
C TYR A 50 17.53 -22.02 5.32
N PHE A 51 16.67 -21.19 4.74
CA PHE A 51 15.71 -21.58 3.72
C PHE A 51 16.04 -20.87 2.40
N TYR A 52 16.51 -21.62 1.41
CA TYR A 52 16.84 -21.10 0.09
C TYR A 52 15.84 -21.59 -0.96
N TYR A 53 15.40 -20.69 -1.84
CA TYR A 53 14.53 -21.01 -2.97
C TYR A 53 14.93 -20.28 -4.25
N ASP A 54 15.06 -21.01 -5.37
CA ASP A 54 15.32 -20.45 -6.71
C ASP A 54 14.21 -20.83 -7.69
N THR A 55 12.97 -20.79 -7.22
CA THR A 55 11.74 -21.13 -7.96
C THR A 55 10.58 -20.32 -7.40
N ASP A 56 9.46 -20.30 -8.13
CA ASP A 56 8.20 -19.75 -7.64
C ASP A 56 7.62 -20.61 -6.50
N LEU A 57 7.22 -19.95 -5.41
CA LEU A 57 6.57 -20.57 -4.26
C LEU A 57 5.17 -19.98 -4.06
N ASP A 58 4.16 -20.84 -4.15
CA ASP A 58 2.79 -20.52 -3.74
C ASP A 58 2.61 -20.86 -2.26
N VAL A 59 2.34 -19.84 -1.44
CA VAL A 59 2.21 -19.96 0.01
C VAL A 59 0.81 -19.51 0.41
N PRO A 60 -0.15 -20.44 0.59
CA PRO A 60 -1.52 -20.10 1.00
C PRO A 60 -1.69 -19.88 2.51
N GLY A 61 -0.63 -20.08 3.31
CA GLY A 61 -0.59 -19.87 4.76
C GLY A 61 0.53 -18.92 5.18
N ASN A 62 0.93 -18.96 6.44
CA ASN A 62 1.86 -17.96 6.98
C ASN A 62 3.31 -18.17 6.51
N TRP A 63 4.02 -17.06 6.34
CA TRP A 63 5.47 -17.04 6.18
C TRP A 63 6.09 -16.59 7.50
N THR A 64 6.81 -17.48 8.19
CA THR A 64 7.44 -17.16 9.47
C THR A 64 8.91 -17.54 9.44
N ASN A 65 9.78 -16.54 9.36
CA ASN A 65 11.21 -16.65 9.60
C ASN A 65 11.56 -15.93 10.91
N VAL A 66 12.08 -16.67 11.88
CA VAL A 66 12.42 -16.13 13.21
C VAL A 66 13.94 -16.00 13.33
N SER A 67 14.41 -14.77 13.51
CA SER A 67 15.83 -14.48 13.78
C SER A 67 16.38 -15.37 14.91
N PRO A 68 17.59 -15.95 14.76
CA PRO A 68 18.61 -15.64 13.76
C PRO A 68 18.56 -16.52 12.49
N ALA A 69 17.46 -17.23 12.23
CA ALA A 69 17.31 -17.95 10.96
C ALA A 69 17.16 -16.95 9.81
N THR A 70 17.61 -17.34 8.62
CA THR A 70 17.50 -16.53 7.41
C THR A 70 16.83 -17.30 6.29
N PHE A 71 16.19 -16.58 5.39
CA PHE A 71 15.87 -17.09 4.07
C PHE A 71 16.58 -16.27 3.00
N ASP A 72 16.73 -16.86 1.83
CA ASP A 72 17.40 -16.25 0.69
C ASP A 72 16.84 -16.85 -0.60
N GLN A 73 17.07 -16.17 -1.72
CA GLN A 73 16.48 -16.53 -3.00
C GLN A 73 17.50 -16.50 -4.14
N GLY A 74 17.32 -17.42 -5.09
CA GLY A 74 18.01 -17.35 -6.37
C GLY A 74 17.35 -16.36 -7.34
N ALA A 75 17.93 -16.21 -8.53
CA ALA A 75 17.48 -15.25 -9.53
C ALA A 75 16.08 -15.55 -10.10
N ASN A 76 15.57 -16.77 -9.90
CA ASN A 76 14.25 -17.23 -10.34
C ASN A 76 13.31 -17.43 -9.14
N GLY A 77 13.71 -17.01 -7.93
CA GLY A 77 12.89 -17.07 -6.74
C GLY A 77 11.79 -16.01 -6.74
N SER A 78 10.55 -16.46 -6.53
CA SER A 78 9.43 -15.58 -6.24
C SER A 78 8.53 -16.21 -5.19
N VAL A 79 7.80 -15.37 -4.44
CA VAL A 79 6.83 -15.82 -3.45
C VAL A 79 5.48 -15.19 -3.76
N THR A 80 4.44 -16.01 -3.81
CA THR A 80 3.05 -15.59 -3.94
C THR A 80 2.29 -15.97 -2.68
N LEU A 81 1.75 -14.95 -1.99
CA LEU A 81 0.86 -15.12 -0.84
C LEU A 81 -0.56 -15.21 -1.39
N ASN A 82 -1.08 -16.43 -1.49
CA ASN A 82 -2.35 -16.72 -2.17
C ASN A 82 -3.37 -17.41 -1.25
N GLY A 83 -3.42 -16.98 0.01
CA GLY A 83 -4.34 -17.48 0.99
C GLY A 83 -5.81 -17.19 0.67
N THR A 84 -6.67 -17.90 1.40
CA THR A 84 -8.12 -17.65 1.52
C THR A 84 -8.52 -17.43 2.98
N SER A 85 -7.51 -17.22 3.82
CA SER A 85 -7.62 -16.74 5.19
C SER A 85 -6.50 -15.71 5.40
N GLN A 86 -6.63 -14.86 6.42
CA GLN A 86 -5.59 -13.90 6.78
C GLN A 86 -4.23 -14.60 6.93
N GLN A 87 -3.20 -14.05 6.29
CA GLN A 87 -1.82 -14.53 6.37
C GLN A 87 -0.97 -13.55 7.17
N THR A 88 0.00 -14.07 7.89
CA THR A 88 1.04 -13.26 8.55
C THR A 88 2.37 -13.47 7.85
N ILE A 89 3.09 -12.36 7.62
CA ILE A 89 4.47 -12.36 7.15
C ILE A 89 5.37 -11.92 8.31
N THR A 90 6.34 -12.75 8.67
CA THR A 90 7.45 -12.40 9.54
C THR A 90 8.72 -12.78 8.81
N SER A 91 9.49 -11.77 8.39
CA SER A 91 10.65 -11.90 7.54
C SER A 91 11.92 -12.27 8.31
N GLY A 92 11.96 -11.98 9.61
CA GLY A 92 13.13 -12.13 10.46
C GLY A 92 14.30 -11.23 10.02
N GLY A 93 14.01 -10.14 9.31
CA GLY A 93 14.98 -9.22 8.72
C GLY A 93 15.62 -9.72 7.42
N SER A 94 15.06 -10.77 6.80
CA SER A 94 15.44 -11.19 5.43
C SER A 94 14.51 -10.51 4.42
N SER A 95 15.00 -10.30 3.20
CA SER A 95 14.30 -9.56 2.15
C SER A 95 13.69 -10.50 1.10
N PHE A 96 12.59 -10.10 0.47
CA PHE A 96 12.03 -10.79 -0.69
C PHE A 96 12.53 -10.13 -1.99
N GLN A 97 13.03 -10.89 -2.96
CA GLN A 97 13.27 -10.32 -4.29
C GLN A 97 11.96 -9.97 -4.99
N ASN A 98 11.10 -10.97 -5.20
CA ASN A 98 9.81 -10.81 -5.88
C ASN A 98 8.69 -11.33 -4.97
N LEU A 99 7.76 -10.45 -4.61
CA LEU A 99 6.62 -10.77 -3.76
C LEU A 99 5.32 -10.42 -4.49
N THR A 100 4.41 -11.39 -4.58
CA THR A 100 3.05 -11.18 -5.08
C THR A 100 2.05 -11.36 -3.94
N ILE A 101 1.18 -10.37 -3.75
CA ILE A 101 0.05 -10.42 -2.84
C ILE A 101 -1.19 -10.72 -3.67
N ASN A 102 -1.80 -11.87 -3.40
CA ASN A 102 -3.00 -12.37 -4.08
C ASN A 102 -3.86 -13.16 -3.10
N ASN A 103 -4.01 -12.64 -1.87
CA ASN A 103 -4.84 -13.24 -0.84
C ASN A 103 -6.27 -12.76 -1.05
N THR A 104 -7.19 -13.70 -1.23
CA THR A 104 -8.58 -13.45 -1.63
C THR A 104 -9.55 -13.46 -0.44
N THR A 105 -9.03 -13.37 0.78
CA THR A 105 -9.87 -13.20 1.98
C THR A 105 -10.56 -11.83 1.88
N ALA A 106 -11.77 -11.72 2.43
CA ALA A 106 -12.50 -10.45 2.46
C ALA A 106 -12.59 -9.98 3.92
N ASN A 107 -11.51 -9.38 4.42
CA ASN A 107 -11.42 -8.93 5.81
C ASN A 107 -10.58 -7.65 6.02
N ASP A 108 -10.32 -6.90 4.95
CA ASP A 108 -9.64 -5.60 4.89
C ASP A 108 -8.26 -5.56 5.59
N SER A 109 -7.67 -6.73 5.76
CA SER A 109 -6.39 -6.99 6.43
C SER A 109 -5.97 -8.43 6.11
N GLU A 110 -5.93 -8.75 4.82
CA GLU A 110 -5.62 -10.08 4.30
C GLU A 110 -4.18 -10.49 4.62
N ILE A 111 -3.26 -9.53 4.65
CA ILE A 111 -1.86 -9.71 5.00
C ILE A 111 -1.53 -8.85 6.23
N MET A 112 -1.05 -9.48 7.30
CA MET A 112 -0.52 -8.78 8.47
C MET A 112 1.01 -8.89 8.51
N LEU A 113 1.68 -7.77 8.73
CA LEU A 113 3.12 -7.76 8.99
C LEU A 113 3.41 -8.02 10.47
N GLY A 114 4.31 -8.97 10.74
CA GLY A 114 4.85 -9.26 12.06
C GLY A 114 6.18 -8.57 12.36
N ASP A 115 6.85 -8.04 11.33
CA ASP A 115 8.06 -7.23 11.35
C ASP A 115 8.15 -6.40 10.05
N ASP A 116 9.19 -5.59 9.89
CA ASP A 116 9.43 -4.86 8.65
C ASP A 116 9.58 -5.82 7.46
N LEU A 117 8.96 -5.44 6.34
CA LEU A 117 8.95 -6.22 5.10
C LEU A 117 9.83 -5.53 4.06
N GLU A 118 10.97 -6.13 3.74
CA GLU A 118 11.88 -5.60 2.73
C GLU A 118 11.68 -6.25 1.35
N ILE A 119 11.58 -5.41 0.31
CA ILE A 119 11.42 -5.78 -1.10
C ILE A 119 12.65 -5.33 -1.90
N GLU A 120 13.37 -6.27 -2.51
CA GLU A 120 14.59 -5.95 -3.27
C GLU A 120 14.33 -5.60 -4.74
N THR A 121 13.36 -6.27 -5.38
CA THR A 121 13.14 -6.14 -6.84
C THR A 121 11.72 -5.73 -7.19
N GLN A 122 10.70 -6.49 -6.78
CA GLN A 122 9.33 -6.21 -7.18
C GLN A 122 8.31 -6.66 -6.15
N MET A 123 7.33 -5.79 -5.88
CA MET A 123 6.06 -6.15 -5.26
C MET A 123 4.94 -6.06 -6.30
N THR A 124 4.07 -7.07 -6.35
CA THR A 124 2.86 -7.05 -7.18
C THR A 124 1.64 -7.22 -6.29
N LEU A 125 0.78 -6.21 -6.28
CA LEU A 125 -0.49 -6.19 -5.57
C LEU A 125 -1.62 -6.58 -6.52
N THR A 126 -2.18 -7.77 -6.32
CA THR A 126 -3.29 -8.29 -7.13
C THR A 126 -4.58 -8.31 -6.34
N ASP A 127 -4.56 -8.91 -5.15
CA ASP A 127 -5.68 -9.03 -4.23
C ASP A 127 -5.15 -9.15 -2.80
N GLY A 128 -5.82 -8.49 -1.85
CA GLY A 128 -5.48 -8.44 -0.45
C GLY A 128 -4.72 -7.17 -0.04
N ILE A 129 -5.14 -6.60 1.09
CA ILE A 129 -4.57 -5.41 1.71
C ILE A 129 -3.47 -5.84 2.69
N ILE A 130 -2.32 -5.16 2.60
CA ILE A 130 -1.24 -5.30 3.58
C ILE A 130 -1.49 -4.32 4.73
N ASN A 131 -1.79 -4.84 5.91
CA ASN A 131 -1.79 -4.08 7.15
C ASN A 131 -0.40 -4.16 7.80
N THR A 132 0.29 -3.03 7.89
CA THR A 132 1.66 -2.99 8.41
C THR A 132 1.73 -3.02 9.94
N ASN A 133 0.60 -2.82 10.64
CA ASN A 133 0.53 -2.56 12.08
C ASN A 133 1.43 -1.37 12.47
N SER A 134 2.56 -1.65 13.11
CA SER A 134 3.58 -0.65 13.47
C SER A 134 4.89 -0.86 12.72
N ASN A 135 4.88 -1.69 11.67
CA ASN A 135 6.03 -2.02 10.84
C ASN A 135 5.96 -1.24 9.53
N THR A 136 6.99 -1.40 8.70
CA THR A 136 7.12 -0.70 7.44
C THR A 136 7.32 -1.66 6.26
N VAL A 137 6.71 -1.36 5.11
CA VAL A 137 7.10 -1.99 3.83
C VAL A 137 8.24 -1.18 3.21
N ILE A 138 9.41 -1.77 3.06
CA ILE A 138 10.64 -1.10 2.65
C ILE A 138 11.02 -1.55 1.24
N PHE A 139 10.98 -0.63 0.28
CA PHE A 139 11.44 -0.83 -1.08
C PHE A 139 12.89 -0.38 -1.24
N GLN A 140 13.74 -1.30 -1.69
CA GLN A 140 15.13 -0.99 -2.02
C GLN A 140 15.27 -0.09 -3.24
N SER A 141 16.48 0.42 -3.47
CA SER A 141 16.73 1.47 -4.48
C SER A 141 16.26 1.13 -5.91
N SER A 142 16.39 -0.13 -6.32
CA SER A 142 15.92 -0.64 -7.62
C SER A 142 14.54 -1.28 -7.58
N ALA A 143 13.93 -1.40 -6.40
CA ALA A 143 12.65 -2.08 -6.25
C ALA A 143 11.51 -1.32 -6.93
N THR A 144 10.57 -2.07 -7.48
CA THR A 144 9.38 -1.58 -8.17
C THR A 144 8.11 -2.10 -7.50
N SER A 145 7.00 -1.41 -7.72
CA SER A 145 5.66 -1.89 -7.39
C SER A 145 4.71 -1.47 -8.51
N ASN A 146 3.63 -2.22 -8.70
CA ASN A 146 2.43 -1.64 -9.33
C ASN A 146 1.75 -0.66 -8.35
N SER A 147 0.75 0.07 -8.85
CA SER A 147 0.01 1.06 -8.03
C SER A 147 -0.98 0.44 -7.05
N GLY A 148 -1.16 -0.88 -7.06
CA GLY A 148 -2.27 -1.53 -6.38
C GLY A 148 -3.61 -1.32 -7.08
N ASN A 149 -4.69 -1.61 -6.36
CA ASN A 149 -6.08 -1.37 -6.72
C ASN A 149 -6.95 -1.30 -5.44
N ALA A 150 -8.25 -1.03 -5.57
CA ALA A 150 -9.19 -0.91 -4.44
C ALA A 150 -9.22 -2.13 -3.49
N GLY A 151 -8.90 -3.34 -3.98
CA GLY A 151 -8.79 -4.54 -3.16
C GLY A 151 -7.37 -4.93 -2.77
N SER A 152 -6.34 -4.17 -3.18
CA SER A 152 -4.95 -4.51 -2.88
C SER A 152 -4.04 -3.29 -2.85
N PHE A 153 -3.71 -2.85 -1.64
CA PHE A 153 -2.84 -1.72 -1.32
C PHE A 153 -2.17 -1.93 0.04
N VAL A 154 -1.31 -0.99 0.44
CA VAL A 154 -0.69 -0.97 1.77
C VAL A 154 -1.42 0.03 2.66
N HIS A 155 -2.01 -0.48 3.74
CA HIS A 155 -2.53 0.28 4.87
C HIS A 155 -1.44 0.39 5.94
N GLY A 156 -0.80 1.56 6.00
CA GLY A 156 0.31 1.87 6.90
C GLY A 156 1.56 2.37 6.18
N GLU A 157 2.66 2.45 6.90
CA GLU A 157 3.89 3.11 6.46
C GLU A 157 4.67 2.31 5.39
N MET A 158 5.16 3.03 4.38
CA MET A 158 6.06 2.52 3.36
C MET A 158 7.30 3.40 3.20
N GLU A 159 8.44 2.79 2.87
CA GLU A 159 9.68 3.48 2.54
C GLU A 159 10.20 3.12 1.15
N LYS A 160 10.75 4.10 0.43
CA LYS A 160 11.52 3.87 -0.81
C LYS A 160 12.84 4.63 -0.72
N THR A 161 13.94 3.89 -0.81
CA THR A 161 15.28 4.50 -0.95
C THR A 161 15.56 4.81 -2.43
N GLY A 162 16.32 5.87 -2.72
CA GLY A 162 16.83 6.20 -4.05
C GLY A 162 16.35 7.56 -4.56
N ALA A 163 16.63 7.82 -5.84
CA ALA A 163 16.27 9.07 -6.53
C ALA A 163 15.20 8.88 -7.62
N THR A 164 14.74 7.64 -7.83
CA THR A 164 13.80 7.33 -8.91
C THR A 164 12.38 7.67 -8.49
N GLN A 165 11.61 8.19 -9.43
CA GLN A 165 10.17 8.34 -9.26
C GLN A 165 9.55 6.99 -8.89
N PHE A 166 8.68 6.99 -7.87
CA PHE A 166 8.07 5.77 -7.36
C PHE A 166 6.61 6.06 -6.98
N THR A 167 5.71 5.13 -7.30
CA THR A 167 4.30 5.21 -6.89
C THR A 167 4.11 4.27 -5.71
N PHE A 168 3.89 4.85 -4.54
CA PHE A 168 3.52 4.13 -3.33
C PHE A 168 2.06 3.67 -3.47
N PRO A 169 1.77 2.36 -3.41
CA PRO A 169 0.42 1.83 -3.45
C PRO A 169 -0.27 2.01 -2.09
N SER A 170 -0.40 3.26 -1.65
CA SER A 170 -0.98 3.62 -0.36
C SER A 170 -2.51 3.53 -0.37
N GLY A 171 -3.07 3.27 0.80
CA GLY A 171 -4.49 3.38 1.10
C GLY A 171 -4.72 3.31 2.60
N ASP A 172 -5.97 3.41 3.02
CA ASP A 172 -6.36 3.39 4.42
C ASP A 172 -7.64 2.57 4.61
N VAL A 173 -7.72 1.86 5.73
CA VAL A 173 -8.90 1.12 6.17
C VAL A 173 -9.29 1.68 7.53
N ILE A 174 -10.43 2.34 7.59
CA ILE A 174 -10.83 3.09 8.79
C ILE A 174 -12.35 3.12 8.97
N SER A 175 -12.81 3.12 10.21
CA SER A 175 -14.20 3.39 10.56
C SER A 175 -14.36 4.85 10.97
N ARG A 176 -15.29 5.59 10.37
CA ARG A 176 -15.61 6.98 10.72
C ARG A 176 -17.00 7.40 10.28
N ASP A 177 -17.61 8.36 10.97
CA ASP A 177 -18.86 9.01 10.58
C ASP A 177 -18.60 10.16 9.60
N LEU A 178 -19.17 10.08 8.38
CA LEU A 178 -19.06 11.14 7.37
C LEU A 178 -20.33 11.90 7.04
N ASP A 179 -21.50 11.41 7.44
CA ASP A 179 -22.79 12.09 7.22
C ASP A 179 -23.37 12.75 8.47
N GLY A 180 -22.71 12.59 9.61
CA GLY A 180 -23.06 13.18 10.90
C GLY A 180 -24.23 12.47 11.59
N ASP A 181 -24.57 11.25 11.19
CA ASP A 181 -25.68 10.49 11.80
C ASP A 181 -25.29 9.81 13.14
N SER A 182 -24.04 9.98 13.57
CA SER A 182 -23.43 9.39 14.77
C SER A 182 -23.23 7.87 14.70
N SER A 183 -23.20 7.29 13.51
CA SER A 183 -22.72 5.94 13.25
C SER A 183 -21.47 5.98 12.38
N ASP A 184 -20.50 5.12 12.72
CA ASP A 184 -19.29 5.00 11.91
C ASP A 184 -19.56 4.03 10.76
N GLU A 185 -19.11 4.38 9.55
CA GLU A 185 -19.00 3.45 8.43
C GLU A 185 -17.55 3.02 8.22
N ASP A 186 -17.37 1.79 7.73
CA ASP A 186 -16.08 1.27 7.33
C ASP A 186 -15.75 1.75 5.92
N TYR A 187 -14.60 2.39 5.77
CA TYR A 187 -14.06 2.86 4.50
C TYR A 187 -12.77 2.12 4.17
N VAL A 188 -12.67 1.70 2.91
CA VAL A 188 -11.49 1.05 2.33
C VAL A 188 -11.07 1.93 1.15
N ILE A 189 -10.09 2.80 1.38
CA ILE A 189 -9.73 3.85 0.42
C ILE A 189 -8.35 3.56 -0.17
N TRP A 190 -8.29 3.40 -1.49
CA TRP A 190 -7.05 3.25 -2.22
C TRP A 190 -6.63 4.58 -2.85
N SER A 191 -5.55 5.16 -2.32
CA SER A 191 -5.11 6.52 -2.65
C SER A 191 -3.58 6.56 -2.83
N PRO A 192 -3.05 6.10 -3.99
CA PRO A 192 -1.62 6.13 -4.25
C PRO A 192 -1.00 7.52 -4.18
N MET A 193 0.28 7.57 -3.87
CA MET A 193 1.09 8.76 -4.02
C MET A 193 2.33 8.47 -4.83
N LYS A 194 2.64 9.33 -5.79
CA LYS A 194 3.89 9.25 -6.56
C LYS A 194 4.85 10.33 -6.13
N SER A 195 6.01 9.94 -5.63
CA SER A 195 7.12 10.83 -5.28
C SER A 195 8.09 10.98 -6.44
N ASN A 196 8.79 12.11 -6.50
CA ASN A 196 9.85 12.37 -7.48
C ASN A 196 10.99 13.19 -6.83
N PRO A 197 11.79 12.54 -5.96
CA PRO A 197 12.84 13.21 -5.20
C PRO A 197 13.94 13.77 -6.12
N SER A 198 14.50 14.93 -5.76
CA SER A 198 15.52 15.63 -6.56
C SER A 198 16.89 14.95 -6.53
N ALA A 199 17.15 14.15 -5.50
CA ALA A 199 18.37 13.36 -5.33
C ALA A 199 18.06 12.08 -4.53
N SER A 200 19.09 11.26 -4.31
CA SER A 200 18.91 10.01 -3.57
C SER A 200 18.60 10.28 -2.11
N THR A 201 17.47 9.76 -1.65
CA THR A 201 16.97 9.90 -0.27
C THR A 201 16.18 8.66 0.13
N THR A 202 15.77 8.55 1.39
CA THR A 202 14.69 7.66 1.79
C THR A 202 13.42 8.50 1.84
N VAL A 203 12.42 8.06 1.09
CA VAL A 203 11.08 8.63 1.15
C VAL A 203 10.21 7.71 1.99
N SER A 204 9.64 8.20 3.09
CA SER A 204 8.55 7.53 3.80
C SER A 204 7.21 8.14 3.40
N VAL A 205 6.19 7.31 3.22
CA VAL A 205 4.80 7.70 2.92
C VAL A 205 3.84 6.83 3.73
N GLU A 206 2.88 7.49 4.37
CA GLU A 206 1.68 6.86 4.92
C GLU A 206 0.46 7.71 4.55
N TYR A 207 -0.61 7.06 4.11
CA TYR A 207 -1.87 7.73 3.76
C TYR A 207 -2.86 7.56 4.90
N PHE A 208 -3.59 8.64 5.18
CA PHE A 208 -4.62 8.67 6.21
C PHE A 208 -5.90 9.22 5.61
N PHE A 209 -7.00 8.49 5.78
CA PHE A 209 -8.35 8.96 5.49
C PHE A 209 -8.99 9.52 6.77
N ASN A 210 -8.36 10.56 7.32
CA ASN A 210 -8.82 11.33 8.48
C ASN A 210 -8.05 12.68 8.54
N ASP A 211 -8.28 13.47 9.59
CA ASP A 211 -7.60 14.75 9.87
C ASP A 211 -6.68 14.68 11.10
N SER A 212 -6.42 13.49 11.64
CA SER A 212 -5.76 13.33 12.93
C SER A 212 -4.32 13.85 12.90
N GLY A 213 -4.03 14.84 13.74
CA GLY A 213 -2.70 15.45 13.80
C GLY A 213 -2.40 16.40 12.64
N MET A 214 -3.33 16.57 11.69
CA MET A 214 -3.19 17.53 10.61
C MET A 214 -3.24 18.97 11.16
N PRO A 215 -2.42 19.90 10.64
CA PRO A 215 -2.55 21.32 10.94
C PRO A 215 -3.94 21.85 10.54
N ASP A 216 -4.32 22.98 11.15
CA ASP A 216 -5.58 23.67 10.86
C ASP A 216 -5.82 23.81 9.35
N TRP A 217 -6.95 23.26 8.87
CA TRP A 217 -7.29 23.05 7.46
C TRP A 217 -8.09 24.20 6.85
N TRP A 218 -8.47 25.18 7.64
CA TRP A 218 -9.18 26.37 7.18
C TRP A 218 -8.37 27.64 7.41
N GLU A 219 -8.70 28.71 6.67
CA GLU A 219 -8.05 30.01 6.89
C GLU A 219 -8.47 30.61 8.24
N HIS A 220 -7.60 30.43 9.24
CA HIS A 220 -7.72 31.04 10.56
C HIS A 220 -6.54 31.97 10.83
N GLY A 221 -6.51 33.09 10.10
CA GLY A 221 -5.62 34.21 10.41
C GLY A 221 -4.18 34.06 9.91
N GLY A 222 -3.96 33.36 8.78
CA GLY A 222 -2.69 33.38 8.05
C GLY A 222 -1.94 32.05 7.95
N ASN A 223 -2.60 30.93 8.23
CA ASN A 223 -2.08 29.57 8.04
C ASN A 223 -2.25 29.04 6.60
N MET A 224 -2.74 29.86 5.67
CA MET A 224 -2.95 29.50 4.26
C MET A 224 -2.17 30.45 3.35
N ASP A 225 -1.62 29.92 2.26
CA ASP A 225 -1.14 30.74 1.15
C ASP A 225 -2.30 31.55 0.56
N ALA A 226 -2.03 32.75 0.07
CA ALA A 226 -3.06 33.65 -0.45
C ALA A 226 -3.77 33.09 -1.71
N THR A 227 -3.23 32.02 -2.31
CA THR A 227 -3.83 31.32 -3.45
C THR A 227 -4.63 30.08 -3.07
N LEU A 228 -4.70 29.73 -1.78
CA LEU A 228 -5.55 28.66 -1.24
C LEU A 228 -6.68 29.26 -0.42
N HIS A 229 -7.88 28.74 -0.62
CA HIS A 229 -9.01 28.99 0.27
C HIS A 229 -8.98 28.04 1.46
N HIS A 230 -8.69 26.76 1.21
CA HIS A 230 -8.65 25.71 2.22
C HIS A 230 -7.96 24.44 1.71
N VAL A 231 -7.72 23.50 2.61
CA VAL A 231 -7.24 22.15 2.28
C VAL A 231 -8.21 21.09 2.78
N SER A 232 -8.11 19.89 2.23
CA SER A 232 -8.95 18.76 2.65
C SER A 232 -8.65 18.39 4.11
N ASN A 233 -9.68 18.31 4.95
CA ASN A 233 -9.64 17.57 6.22
C ASN A 233 -10.04 16.09 6.05
N ARG A 234 -10.32 15.65 4.83
CA ARG A 234 -10.78 14.29 4.56
C ARG A 234 -9.66 13.28 4.65
N GLU A 235 -8.49 13.71 4.19
CA GLU A 235 -7.36 12.84 3.94
C GLU A 235 -6.06 13.62 3.81
N TYR A 236 -4.94 12.95 4.06
CA TYR A 236 -3.61 13.48 3.81
C TYR A 236 -2.60 12.33 3.64
N TRP A 237 -1.43 12.68 3.10
CA TRP A 237 -0.24 11.85 3.13
C TRP A 237 0.75 12.46 4.10
N LEU A 238 1.20 11.66 5.06
CA LEU A 238 2.34 12.00 5.89
C LEU A 238 3.59 11.54 5.16
N VAL A 239 4.44 12.48 4.78
CA VAL A 239 5.56 12.23 3.89
C VAL A 239 6.84 12.66 4.55
N SER A 240 7.86 11.82 4.48
CA SER A 240 9.19 12.09 5.02
C SER A 240 10.25 11.99 3.92
N SER A 241 11.20 12.91 3.92
CA SER A 241 12.35 12.91 3.01
C SER A 241 13.44 13.88 3.47
N THR A 242 14.70 13.59 3.11
CA THR A 242 15.83 14.52 3.27
C THR A 242 16.10 15.37 2.03
N GLU A 243 15.41 15.09 0.92
CA GLU A 243 15.56 15.79 -0.35
C GLU A 243 14.21 16.37 -0.78
N ASP A 244 14.24 17.43 -1.58
CA ASP A 244 13.02 18.05 -2.09
C ASP A 244 12.39 17.18 -3.18
N PHE A 245 11.07 17.29 -3.36
CA PHE A 245 10.41 16.63 -4.49
C PHE A 245 10.27 17.61 -5.64
N THR A 246 10.75 17.23 -6.82
CA THR A 246 10.57 18.03 -8.04
C THR A 246 9.09 18.16 -8.42
N ASN A 247 8.31 17.13 -8.15
CA ASN A 247 6.86 17.14 -8.09
C ASN A 247 6.34 15.96 -7.25
N VAL A 248 5.07 16.04 -6.87
CA VAL A 248 4.32 14.95 -6.25
C VAL A 248 3.02 14.76 -7.03
N THR A 249 2.57 13.51 -7.19
CA THR A 249 1.23 13.22 -7.71
C THR A 249 0.40 12.54 -6.64
N LEU A 250 -0.79 13.08 -6.37
CA LEU A 250 -1.81 12.47 -5.52
C LEU A 250 -2.88 11.86 -6.41
N TYR A 251 -3.33 10.65 -6.07
CA TYR A 251 -4.34 9.91 -6.80
C TYR A 251 -5.58 9.79 -5.93
N TRP A 252 -6.76 9.97 -6.52
CA TRP A 252 -8.01 9.58 -5.89
C TRP A 252 -8.67 8.54 -6.77
N ASN A 253 -9.25 7.54 -6.13
CA ASN A 253 -10.00 6.50 -6.79
C ASN A 253 -11.36 6.39 -6.12
N ASP A 254 -12.27 5.60 -6.66
CA ASP A 254 -13.52 5.23 -5.97
C ASP A 254 -14.43 6.41 -5.58
N ASN A 255 -14.25 7.58 -6.21
CA ASN A 255 -15.06 8.78 -5.95
C ASN A 255 -16.39 8.78 -6.73
N ASP A 256 -16.68 7.73 -7.50
CA ASP A 256 -17.99 7.53 -8.16
C ASP A 256 -19.07 7.31 -7.09
N HIS A 257 -20.16 8.06 -7.19
CA HIS A 257 -21.27 7.96 -6.25
C HIS A 257 -22.57 8.39 -6.91
N THR A 258 -23.69 7.85 -6.40
CA THR A 258 -25.00 8.32 -6.83
C THR A 258 -25.29 9.69 -6.27
N VAL A 259 -25.99 10.54 -7.03
CA VAL A 259 -26.36 11.89 -6.60
C VAL A 259 -27.06 11.86 -5.24
N GLY A 260 -26.55 12.66 -4.30
CA GLY A 260 -27.03 12.76 -2.92
C GLY A 260 -26.32 11.85 -1.92
N ASN A 261 -25.48 10.92 -2.39
CA ASN A 261 -24.57 10.18 -1.51
C ASN A 261 -23.34 11.03 -1.17
N ILE A 262 -22.64 10.59 -0.12
CA ILE A 262 -21.37 11.14 0.29
C ILE A 262 -20.36 11.01 -0.86
N CYS A 263 -19.71 12.12 -1.21
CA CYS A 263 -18.53 12.11 -2.07
C CYS A 263 -17.32 11.76 -1.18
N GLU A 264 -16.74 10.57 -1.38
CA GLU A 264 -15.72 10.00 -0.48
C GLU A 264 -14.54 10.95 -0.28
N HIS A 265 -13.99 11.48 -1.37
CA HIS A 265 -12.91 12.46 -1.36
C HIS A 265 -13.41 13.92 -1.27
N SER A 266 -14.73 14.13 -1.26
CA SER A 266 -15.39 15.44 -1.10
C SER A 266 -14.96 16.49 -2.13
N PHE A 267 -14.71 16.04 -3.37
CA PHE A 267 -14.53 16.93 -4.52
C PHE A 267 -15.85 17.50 -5.07
N CYS A 268 -17.00 17.05 -4.56
CA CYS A 268 -18.30 17.66 -4.82
C CYS A 268 -19.23 17.53 -3.61
N ASP A 269 -20.37 18.23 -3.66
CA ASP A 269 -21.41 18.28 -2.62
C ASP A 269 -22.46 17.16 -2.79
N GLY A 270 -22.02 15.97 -3.22
CA GLY A 270 -22.88 14.85 -3.58
C GLY A 270 -23.53 14.99 -4.97
N THR A 271 -23.19 16.04 -5.74
CA THR A 271 -23.55 16.17 -7.15
C THR A 271 -22.27 16.18 -8.00
N PRO A 272 -21.93 15.08 -8.70
CA PRO A 272 -20.68 15.00 -9.48
C PRO A 272 -20.46 16.14 -10.49
N GLY A 273 -21.54 16.73 -11.01
CA GLY A 273 -21.48 17.87 -11.93
C GLY A 273 -20.97 19.19 -11.30
N ASN A 274 -20.87 19.25 -9.98
CA ASN A 274 -20.36 20.42 -9.25
C ASN A 274 -18.85 20.37 -9.02
N PHE A 275 -18.18 19.27 -9.41
CA PHE A 275 -16.72 19.21 -9.37
C PHE A 275 -16.09 20.25 -10.31
N VAL A 276 -15.19 21.07 -9.76
CA VAL A 276 -14.46 22.09 -10.51
C VAL A 276 -12.96 21.74 -10.56
N PRO A 277 -12.50 21.06 -11.62
CA PRO A 277 -11.10 20.69 -11.78
C PRO A 277 -10.10 21.83 -11.63
N SER A 278 -10.44 23.04 -12.11
CA SER A 278 -9.53 24.19 -12.08
C SER A 278 -9.28 24.74 -10.68
N ASP A 279 -10.17 24.42 -9.74
CA ASP A 279 -10.12 24.85 -8.34
C ASP A 279 -9.20 23.93 -7.50
N LEU A 280 -8.99 22.69 -7.94
CA LEU A 280 -8.15 21.73 -7.22
C LEU A 280 -6.66 22.09 -7.29
N SER A 281 -5.93 21.83 -6.22
CA SER A 281 -4.49 21.98 -6.13
C SER A 281 -3.84 20.90 -5.27
N VAL A 282 -2.51 20.79 -5.36
CA VAL A 282 -1.72 20.09 -4.34
C VAL A 282 -1.31 21.10 -3.29
N ALA A 283 -1.52 20.79 -2.02
CA ALA A 283 -1.10 21.60 -0.89
C ALA A 283 -0.13 20.83 0.00
N TYR A 284 0.81 21.53 0.64
CA TYR A 284 1.69 20.95 1.64
C TYR A 284 1.93 21.89 2.83
N TRP A 285 2.20 21.33 4.00
CA TRP A 285 2.45 22.12 5.20
C TRP A 285 3.93 22.50 5.31
N ASN A 286 4.26 23.79 5.25
CA ASN A 286 5.66 24.22 5.37
C ASN A 286 6.17 24.29 6.81
N GLY A 287 5.39 23.87 7.81
CA GLY A 287 5.68 24.00 9.24
C GLY A 287 5.07 25.24 9.91
N SER A 288 4.44 26.13 9.14
CA SER A 288 3.75 27.32 9.65
C SER A 288 2.47 27.66 8.90
N MET A 289 2.38 27.30 7.63
CA MET A 289 1.22 27.51 6.78
C MET A 289 1.16 26.44 5.69
N TRP A 290 -0.05 26.21 5.17
CA TRP A 290 -0.28 25.46 3.94
C TRP A 290 0.17 26.29 2.76
N VAL A 291 0.93 25.66 1.86
CA VAL A 291 1.47 26.28 0.65
C VAL A 291 0.83 25.63 -0.57
N ASP A 292 0.44 26.46 -1.52
CA ASP A 292 -0.08 26.02 -2.81
C ASP A 292 1.07 25.53 -3.71
N ALA A 293 1.14 24.23 -3.97
CA ALA A 293 2.07 23.68 -4.94
C ALA A 293 1.56 23.76 -6.39
N ALA A 294 0.41 24.41 -6.59
CA ALA A 294 -0.36 24.45 -7.82
C ALA A 294 -0.61 23.04 -8.39
N TYR A 295 -1.12 22.97 -9.62
CA TYR A 295 -1.13 21.73 -10.37
C TYR A 295 -0.67 21.92 -11.80
N ASN A 296 -0.08 20.86 -12.35
CA ASN A 296 0.38 20.80 -13.72
C ASN A 296 -0.68 20.13 -14.60
N SER A 297 -1.37 20.91 -15.44
CA SER A 297 -2.43 20.40 -16.33
C SER A 297 -1.93 19.41 -17.39
N GLY A 298 -0.65 19.46 -17.76
CA GLY A 298 -0.04 18.51 -18.70
C GLY A 298 0.27 17.14 -18.09
N SER A 299 0.28 17.05 -16.76
CA SER A 299 0.64 15.85 -15.99
C SER A 299 -0.42 15.47 -14.97
N SER A 300 -1.67 15.92 -15.15
CA SER A 300 -2.81 15.62 -14.26
C SER A 300 -3.98 15.08 -15.07
N SER A 301 -4.78 14.21 -14.46
CA SER A 301 -6.05 13.71 -15.00
C SER A 301 -7.15 14.01 -13.99
N LEU A 302 -7.81 15.15 -14.17
CA LEU A 302 -8.80 15.66 -13.22
C LEU A 302 -10.21 15.15 -13.58
N LEU A 303 -10.40 13.83 -13.53
CA LEU A 303 -11.70 13.20 -13.67
C LEU A 303 -12.33 13.06 -12.29
N HIS A 304 -13.61 13.39 -12.16
CA HIS A 304 -14.31 13.37 -10.87
C HIS A 304 -14.21 12.00 -10.17
N ASP A 305 -14.55 10.92 -10.87
CA ASP A 305 -14.73 9.59 -10.27
C ASP A 305 -13.41 8.91 -9.90
N ALA A 306 -12.37 9.08 -10.73
CA ALA A 306 -11.04 8.55 -10.47
C ALA A 306 -10.00 9.34 -11.27
N GLY A 307 -9.03 9.92 -10.59
CA GLY A 307 -8.11 10.87 -11.19
C GLY A 307 -6.83 11.05 -10.40
N TYR A 308 -6.01 11.97 -10.88
CA TYR A 308 -4.77 12.33 -10.21
C TYR A 308 -4.36 13.77 -10.50
N ILE A 309 -3.72 14.39 -9.54
CA ILE A 309 -3.22 15.76 -9.60
C ILE A 309 -1.74 15.79 -9.29
N THR A 310 -0.96 16.38 -10.19
CA THR A 310 0.50 16.52 -10.02
C THR A 310 0.84 17.96 -9.71
N SER A 311 1.65 18.21 -8.67
CA SER A 311 2.11 19.54 -8.33
C SER A 311 2.89 20.18 -9.49
N ASN A 312 2.77 21.50 -9.64
CA ASN A 312 3.52 22.24 -10.66
C ASN A 312 4.82 22.84 -10.12
N THR A 313 4.94 22.93 -8.80
CA THR A 313 6.12 23.43 -8.12
C THR A 313 6.78 22.33 -7.28
N THR A 314 8.04 22.57 -6.94
CA THR A 314 8.81 21.76 -6.00
C THR A 314 8.13 21.76 -4.63
N VAL A 315 8.02 20.58 -4.02
CA VAL A 315 7.64 20.44 -2.60
C VAL A 315 8.90 20.33 -1.76
N PRO A 316 9.25 21.37 -0.98
CA PRO A 316 10.48 21.38 -0.19
C PRO A 316 10.30 20.62 1.12
N PHE A 317 11.29 19.82 1.49
CA PHE A 317 11.34 19.13 2.79
C PHE A 317 12.34 19.80 3.73
N GLY A 318 13.40 20.42 3.19
CA GLY A 318 14.43 21.11 3.97
C GLY A 318 14.98 20.24 5.13
N ALA A 319 15.32 20.87 6.27
CA ALA A 319 15.75 20.14 7.48
C ALA A 319 14.60 19.44 8.25
N LYS A 320 13.36 19.50 7.74
CA LYS A 320 12.16 19.15 8.53
C LYS A 320 11.84 17.65 8.53
N SER A 321 12.48 16.88 7.65
CA SER A 321 12.38 15.42 7.54
C SER A 321 10.96 14.86 7.30
N GLN A 322 9.87 15.57 7.63
CA GLN A 322 8.47 15.16 7.46
C GLN A 322 7.53 16.36 7.24
N THR A 323 6.48 16.18 6.42
CA THR A 323 5.41 17.16 6.16
C THR A 323 4.08 16.46 5.82
N PHE A 324 2.99 17.22 5.89
CA PHE A 324 1.67 16.84 5.41
C PHE A 324 1.51 17.30 3.96
N ILE A 325 1.02 16.43 3.09
CA ILE A 325 0.62 16.75 1.72
C ILE A 325 -0.84 16.33 1.55
N THR A 326 -1.66 17.19 0.95
CA THR A 326 -3.09 16.91 0.73
C THR A 326 -3.63 17.69 -0.47
N TYR A 327 -4.91 17.54 -0.76
CA TYR A 327 -5.66 18.34 -1.73
C TYR A 327 -5.96 19.73 -1.19
N GLY A 328 -5.83 20.74 -2.04
CA GLY A 328 -6.21 22.12 -1.76
C GLY A 328 -7.30 22.61 -2.71
N SER A 329 -8.10 23.57 -2.24
CA SER A 329 -9.05 24.32 -3.07
C SER A 329 -8.61 25.78 -3.11
N LYS A 330 -8.60 26.38 -4.29
CA LYS A 330 -8.16 27.78 -4.49
C LYS A 330 -9.26 28.77 -4.18
N ASP A 331 -10.48 28.35 -4.40
CA ASP A 331 -11.74 29.02 -4.18
C ASP A 331 -12.67 28.07 -3.38
N ASN A 332 -13.88 28.54 -3.09
CA ASN A 332 -14.91 27.76 -2.42
C ASN A 332 -15.82 27.04 -3.44
N GLN A 333 -15.26 26.34 -4.44
CA GLN A 333 -16.04 25.62 -5.46
C GLN A 333 -16.00 24.10 -5.29
N ASN A 334 -14.83 23.53 -4.98
CA ASN A 334 -14.76 22.17 -4.46
C ASN A 334 -14.95 22.24 -2.94
N PRO A 335 -15.88 21.46 -2.37
CA PRO A 335 -16.22 21.62 -0.97
C PRO A 335 -15.15 21.11 -0.01
N LEU A 336 -14.11 20.40 -0.50
CA LEU A 336 -13.02 19.72 0.23
C LEU A 336 -13.23 19.88 1.74
N PRO A 337 -13.71 18.82 2.39
CA PRO A 337 -14.52 18.99 3.58
C PRO A 337 -13.82 19.82 4.64
N VAL A 338 -14.66 20.55 5.37
CA VAL A 338 -14.30 21.53 6.40
C VAL A 338 -14.95 21.20 7.71
#